data_AF-A0A8H8UUS3-F1
#
_entry.id   AF-A0A8H8UUS3-F1
#
_cell.length_a   1.000
_cell.length_b   1.000
_cell.length_c   1.000
_cell.angle_alpha   90.00
_cell.angle_beta   90.00
_cell.angle_gamma   90.00
#
_symmetry.space_group_name_H-M   'P 1'
#
loop_
_entity.id
_entity.type
_entity.pdbx_description
1 polymer ?
#
loop_
_entity_poly.entity_id
_entity_poly.type
_entity_poly.pdbx_seq_one_letter_code
_entity_poly.pdbx_strand_id
1 'polypeptide(L)'
;MALPISTATVPLDNKPPTPTPKWNPKTDAEKKLSDTLSKLSRSSAICFDTYKEPSGEVKLKFILNSQGVNDLQAYVLMGMQFPGDNATFETKMPKSYFDVVSKIDSTIWQRTRDEFVKISKSCQTFHDEQLYKILNAASTTRDYAKSAIHDLSQAQFINLRENLLILLSDKYRTMPPDQDYKDAEATANQTLKKLGRNAESSKADIADIKIGLAAFKSNTTKLKTEVLALAASYDKKHKLSDGSEVNVSEMADSKHADAVTKLLNAQKAERKESKDMVSIKTSG
;
A
#
# COMPACT_ATOMS: atom_id res chain seq x y z
N MET A 1 39.74 -10.92 21.50
CA MET A 1 40.67 -10.67 20.38
C MET A 1 39.83 -10.26 19.18
N ALA A 2 39.77 -8.95 18.91
CA ALA A 2 39.03 -8.37 17.80
C ALA A 2 40.00 -8.13 16.65
N LEU A 3 39.65 -8.59 15.45
CA LEU A 3 40.42 -8.34 14.22
C LEU A 3 40.19 -6.88 13.78
N PRO A 4 41.23 -6.17 13.33
CA PRO A 4 41.08 -4.79 12.87
C PRO A 4 40.38 -4.74 11.50
N ILE A 5 39.31 -3.94 11.42
CA ILE A 5 38.66 -3.57 10.16
C ILE A 5 39.59 -2.59 9.45
N SER A 6 40.22 -3.03 8.37
CA SER A 6 41.01 -2.16 7.49
C SER A 6 40.07 -1.23 6.73
N THR A 7 40.03 0.04 7.12
CA THR A 7 39.46 1.13 6.32
C THR A 7 40.45 1.51 5.22
N ALA A 8 40.53 0.70 4.17
CA ALA A 8 41.23 1.08 2.95
C ALA A 8 40.36 2.07 2.17
N THR A 9 40.55 3.36 2.47
CA THR A 9 40.06 4.46 1.63
C THR A 9 40.80 4.38 0.31
N VAL A 10 40.17 3.85 -0.74
CA VAL A 10 40.71 3.92 -2.10
C VAL A 10 40.70 5.41 -2.49
N PRO A 11 41.87 6.03 -2.76
CA PRO A 11 41.89 7.39 -3.27
C PRO A 11 41.26 7.37 -4.66
N LEU A 12 40.06 7.96 -4.78
CA LEU A 12 39.50 8.35 -6.06
C LEU A 12 40.43 9.42 -6.64
N ASP A 13 41.23 9.03 -7.62
CA ASP A 13 42.04 9.95 -8.41
C ASP A 13 41.08 10.95 -9.09
N ASN A 14 40.96 12.15 -8.53
CA ASN A 14 40.04 13.23 -8.96
C ASN A 14 40.51 13.90 -10.26
N LYS A 15 41.08 13.13 -11.19
CA LYS A 15 41.35 13.62 -12.54
C LYS A 15 40.03 13.56 -13.31
N PRO A 16 39.53 14.68 -13.87
CA PRO A 16 38.36 14.62 -14.72
C PRO A 16 38.65 13.62 -15.84
N PRO A 17 37.75 12.64 -16.09
CA PRO A 17 37.96 11.68 -17.15
C PRO A 17 38.20 12.46 -18.44
N THR A 18 39.29 12.14 -19.13
CA THR A 18 39.58 12.69 -20.45
C THR A 18 38.31 12.52 -21.29
N PRO A 19 37.78 13.58 -21.92
CA PRO A 19 36.52 13.48 -22.64
C PRO A 19 36.68 12.39 -23.70
N THR A 20 35.99 11.27 -23.50
CA THR A 20 35.89 10.21 -24.50
C THR A 20 35.46 10.86 -25.81
N PRO A 21 36.14 10.59 -26.94
CA PRO A 21 35.73 11.14 -28.22
C PRO A 21 34.24 10.87 -28.42
N LYS A 22 33.49 11.92 -28.75
CA LYS A 22 32.02 11.88 -28.87
C LYS A 22 31.66 10.79 -29.88
N TRP A 23 31.19 9.65 -29.39
CA TRP A 23 30.87 8.50 -30.23
C TRP A 23 29.79 8.89 -31.23
N ASN A 24 30.08 8.77 -32.52
CA ASN A 24 29.17 9.08 -33.60
C ASN A 24 28.74 7.76 -34.28
N PRO A 25 27.61 7.17 -33.88
CA PRO A 25 27.16 5.88 -34.38
C PRO A 25 26.88 5.94 -35.90
N LYS A 26 27.53 5.07 -36.69
CA LYS A 26 27.43 5.09 -38.16
C LYS A 26 26.49 4.01 -38.68
N THR A 27 26.50 2.84 -38.06
CA THR A 27 25.64 1.72 -38.44
C THR A 27 24.29 1.77 -37.71
N ASP A 28 23.27 1.09 -38.23
CA ASP A 28 21.97 1.04 -37.57
C ASP A 28 22.02 0.30 -36.23
N ALA A 29 22.92 -0.68 -36.10
CA ALA A 29 23.20 -1.35 -34.83
C ALA A 29 23.79 -0.37 -33.78
N GLU A 30 24.77 0.45 -34.18
CA GLU A 30 25.36 1.47 -33.31
C GLU A 30 24.36 2.57 -32.95
N LYS A 31 23.51 3.00 -33.89
CA LYS A 31 22.44 3.97 -33.62
C LYS A 31 21.46 3.41 -32.59
N LYS A 32 21.02 2.15 -32.77
CA LYS A 32 20.13 1.46 -31.83
C LYS A 32 20.75 1.32 -30.44
N LEU A 33 22.06 1.04 -30.36
CA LEU A 33 22.80 0.98 -29.09
C LEU A 33 22.88 2.37 -28.43
N SER A 34 23.20 3.42 -29.20
CA SER A 34 23.22 4.81 -28.71
C SER A 34 21.86 5.26 -28.19
N ASP A 35 20.78 4.95 -28.90
CA ASP A 35 19.40 5.21 -28.46
C ASP A 35 19.07 4.44 -27.17
N THR A 36 19.51 3.19 -27.07
CA THR A 36 19.28 2.35 -25.89
C THR A 36 20.02 2.90 -24.67
N LEU A 37 21.29 3.30 -24.82
CA LEU A 37 22.07 3.94 -23.76
C LEU A 37 21.48 5.29 -23.35
N SER A 38 20.99 6.07 -24.31
CA SER A 38 20.31 7.34 -24.05
C SER A 38 18.96 7.17 -23.36
N LYS A 39 18.27 6.04 -23.57
CA LYS A 39 17.05 5.68 -22.83
C LYS A 39 17.37 5.19 -21.42
N LEU A 40 18.44 4.40 -21.25
CA LEU A 40 18.94 3.95 -19.95
C LEU A 40 19.33 5.10 -19.03
N SER A 41 19.95 6.16 -19.57
CA SER A 41 20.30 7.36 -18.80
C SER A 41 19.09 8.24 -18.44
N ARG A 42 17.92 7.98 -19.03
CA ARG A 42 16.66 8.69 -18.74
C ARG A 42 15.80 7.88 -17.77
N SER A 43 16.29 7.62 -16.56
CA SER A 43 15.39 7.30 -15.45
C SER A 43 14.96 8.60 -14.78
N SER A 44 13.86 9.19 -15.27
CA SER A 44 13.27 10.42 -14.73
C SER A 44 12.18 10.15 -13.68
N ALA A 45 11.98 8.90 -13.27
CA ALA A 45 10.96 8.56 -12.29
C ALA A 45 11.41 9.07 -10.91
N ILE A 46 10.65 10.03 -10.36
CA ILE A 46 10.82 10.48 -8.98
C ILE A 46 10.34 9.33 -8.09
N CYS A 47 11.28 8.53 -7.60
CA CYS A 47 11.03 7.41 -6.69
C CYS A 47 11.06 7.82 -5.21
N PHE A 48 11.29 9.11 -4.94
CA PHE A 48 11.48 9.66 -3.61
C PHE A 48 10.56 10.84 -3.39
N ASP A 49 9.82 10.80 -2.28
CA ASP A 49 9.07 11.95 -1.76
C ASP A 49 9.92 12.70 -0.75
N THR A 50 9.76 14.02 -0.70
CA THR A 50 10.31 14.85 0.37
C THR A 50 9.38 14.83 1.58
N TYR A 51 9.95 14.71 2.77
CA TYR A 51 9.21 14.87 4.03
C TYR A 51 10.01 15.71 5.01
N LYS A 52 9.30 16.40 5.90
CA LYS A 52 9.89 17.26 6.94
C LYS A 52 9.77 16.55 8.28
N GLU A 53 10.90 16.33 8.94
CA GLU A 53 10.94 15.78 10.29
C GLU A 53 10.46 16.81 11.34
N PRO A 54 10.09 16.38 12.56
CA PRO A 54 9.75 17.29 13.65
C PRO A 54 10.87 18.29 14.00
N SER A 55 12.13 17.93 13.70
CA SER A 55 13.31 18.80 13.81
C SER A 55 13.34 19.94 12.80
N GLY A 56 12.50 19.89 11.77
CA GLY A 56 12.48 20.82 10.64
C GLY A 56 13.35 20.42 9.46
N GLU A 57 14.13 19.34 9.58
CA GLU A 57 14.99 18.81 8.51
C GLU A 57 14.15 18.19 7.37
N VAL A 58 14.51 18.49 6.13
CA VAL A 58 13.87 17.90 4.94
C VAL A 58 14.67 16.70 4.49
N LYS A 59 14.03 15.52 4.47
CA LYS A 59 14.63 14.25 4.04
C LYS A 59 13.88 13.65 2.86
N LEU A 60 14.54 12.73 2.16
CA LEU A 60 13.95 11.94 1.09
C LEU A 60 13.50 10.59 1.65
N LYS A 61 12.31 10.14 1.24
CA LYS A 61 11.77 8.83 1.55
C LYS A 61 11.35 8.15 0.26
N PHE A 62 11.66 6.87 0.13
CA PHE A 62 11.17 6.10 -1.01
C PHE A 62 9.65 6.07 -1.01
N ILE A 63 9.02 6.25 -2.18
CA ILE A 63 7.56 6.45 -2.32
C ILE A 63 6.73 5.29 -1.72
N LEU A 64 7.24 4.06 -1.77
CA LEU A 64 6.56 2.89 -1.19
C LEU A 64 6.71 2.78 0.34
N ASN A 65 7.50 3.67 0.97
CA ASN A 65 7.50 3.85 2.41
C ASN A 65 6.68 5.09 2.82
N SER A 66 5.93 5.72 1.92
CA SER A 66 5.17 6.94 2.23
C SER A 66 4.03 6.71 3.23
N GLN A 67 3.51 7.81 3.78
CA GLN A 67 2.34 7.78 4.66
C GLN A 67 1.13 7.13 3.98
N GLY A 68 0.96 7.30 2.66
CA GLY A 68 -0.17 6.74 1.92
C GLY A 68 -0.24 5.20 1.95
N VAL A 69 0.91 4.51 2.05
CA VAL A 69 0.93 3.05 2.21
C VAL A 69 0.47 2.64 3.61
N ASN A 70 0.91 3.37 4.64
CA ASN A 70 0.48 3.13 6.02
C ASN A 70 -1.02 3.41 6.19
N ASP A 71 -1.53 4.50 5.59
CA ASP A 71 -2.95 4.85 5.63
C ASP A 71 -3.80 3.79 4.93
N LEU A 72 -3.34 3.28 3.78
CA LEU A 72 -3.99 2.16 3.08
C LEU A 72 -4.03 0.91 3.96
N GLN A 73 -2.90 0.56 4.61
CA GLN A 73 -2.84 -0.58 5.52
C GLN A 73 -3.81 -0.41 6.69
N ALA A 74 -3.81 0.75 7.34
CA ALA A 74 -4.73 1.04 8.44
C ALA A 74 -6.18 0.97 7.98
N TYR A 75 -6.52 1.55 6.83
CA TYR A 75 -7.86 1.49 6.25
C TYR A 75 -8.34 0.05 6.05
N VAL A 76 -7.48 -0.80 5.45
CA VAL A 76 -7.79 -2.21 5.19
C VAL A 76 -8.00 -2.97 6.50
N LEU A 77 -7.06 -2.83 7.45
CA LEU A 77 -7.15 -3.51 8.75
C LEU A 77 -8.39 -3.08 9.55
N MET A 78 -8.73 -1.80 9.53
CA MET A 78 -9.94 -1.30 10.19
C MET A 78 -11.21 -1.81 9.52
N GLY A 79 -11.25 -1.86 8.19
CA GLY A 79 -12.39 -2.41 7.44
C GLY A 79 -12.64 -3.89 7.72
N MET A 80 -11.58 -4.67 7.93
CA MET A 80 -11.68 -6.09 8.32
C MET A 80 -12.28 -6.30 9.73
N GLN A 81 -12.32 -5.27 10.58
CA GLN A 81 -12.97 -5.38 11.89
C GLN A 81 -14.50 -5.36 11.80
N PHE A 82 -15.06 -4.91 10.67
CA PHE A 82 -16.49 -5.02 10.43
C PHE A 82 -16.91 -6.48 10.27
N PRO A 83 -18.18 -6.82 10.59
CA PRO A 83 -18.70 -8.17 10.42
C PRO A 83 -18.49 -8.69 9.00
N GLY A 84 -17.79 -9.82 8.85
CA GLY A 84 -17.48 -10.42 7.55
C GLY A 84 -18.64 -11.20 6.91
N ASP A 85 -19.69 -11.45 7.67
CA ASP A 85 -20.87 -12.19 7.24
C ASP A 85 -22.13 -11.74 7.99
N ASN A 86 -23.28 -12.20 7.49
CA ASN A 86 -24.59 -11.80 8.00
C ASN A 86 -24.83 -12.29 9.44
N ALA A 87 -24.37 -13.49 9.80
CA ALA A 87 -24.59 -14.07 11.12
C ALA A 87 -23.79 -13.33 12.20
N THR A 88 -22.54 -12.99 11.89
CA THR A 88 -21.66 -12.17 12.74
C THR A 88 -22.26 -10.77 12.92
N PHE A 89 -22.82 -10.18 11.85
CA PHE A 89 -23.51 -8.89 11.96
C PHE A 89 -24.74 -9.00 12.85
N GLU A 90 -25.62 -9.98 12.60
CA GLU A 90 -26.86 -10.20 13.34
C GLU A 90 -26.63 -10.44 14.82
N THR A 91 -25.53 -11.09 15.19
CA THR A 91 -25.12 -11.29 16.59
C THR A 91 -24.73 -9.98 17.27
N LYS A 92 -24.00 -9.09 16.56
CA LYS A 92 -23.52 -7.81 17.11
C LYS A 92 -24.56 -6.69 17.03
N MET A 93 -25.41 -6.72 16.01
CA MET A 93 -26.45 -5.73 15.72
C MET A 93 -27.76 -6.45 15.36
N PRO A 94 -28.43 -7.05 16.36
CA PRO A 94 -29.71 -7.71 16.14
C PRO A 94 -30.74 -6.76 15.54
N LYS A 95 -31.65 -7.30 14.72
CA LYS A 95 -32.71 -6.52 14.08
C LYS A 95 -33.57 -5.74 15.09
N SER A 96 -33.74 -6.27 16.30
CA SER A 96 -34.47 -5.62 17.38
C SER A 96 -33.91 -4.25 17.79
N TYR A 97 -32.60 -4.02 17.60
CA TYR A 97 -32.00 -2.71 17.87
C TYR A 97 -32.51 -1.63 16.90
N PHE A 98 -33.08 -2.06 15.78
CA PHE A 98 -33.61 -1.21 14.73
C PHE A 98 -35.14 -1.18 14.74
N ASP A 99 -35.83 -1.75 15.74
CA ASP A 99 -37.30 -1.85 15.73
C ASP A 99 -38.01 -0.50 15.59
N VAL A 100 -37.47 0.56 16.18
CA VAL A 100 -38.05 1.90 16.07
C VAL A 100 -37.86 2.48 14.67
N VAL A 101 -36.63 2.45 14.17
CA VAL A 101 -36.28 2.99 12.85
C VAL A 101 -36.87 2.16 11.70
N SER A 102 -37.07 0.86 11.93
CA SER A 102 -37.68 -0.06 10.96
C SER A 102 -39.18 0.20 10.74
N LYS A 103 -39.83 0.97 11.62
CA LYS A 103 -41.21 1.46 11.38
C LYS A 103 -41.26 2.53 10.30
N ILE A 104 -40.16 3.24 10.09
CA ILE A 104 -40.03 4.29 9.08
C ILE A 104 -39.50 3.70 7.77
N ASP A 105 -38.41 2.93 7.86
CA ASP A 105 -37.82 2.20 6.73
C ASP A 105 -37.53 0.75 7.16
N SER A 106 -38.41 -0.16 6.77
CA SER A 106 -38.30 -1.59 7.12
C SER A 106 -37.08 -2.29 6.53
N THR A 107 -36.41 -1.66 5.55
CA THR A 107 -35.23 -2.21 4.88
C THR A 107 -33.91 -1.69 5.46
N ILE A 108 -33.95 -0.66 6.32
CA ILE A 108 -32.75 0.05 6.78
C ILE A 108 -31.74 -0.87 7.46
N TRP A 109 -32.22 -1.78 8.31
CA TRP A 109 -31.37 -2.74 9.01
C TRP A 109 -30.65 -3.69 8.04
N GLN A 110 -31.39 -4.22 7.05
CA GLN A 110 -30.83 -5.15 6.07
C GLN A 110 -29.80 -4.45 5.17
N ARG A 111 -30.10 -3.24 4.73
CA ARG A 111 -29.17 -2.43 3.95
C ARG A 111 -27.90 -2.12 4.75
N THR A 112 -28.03 -1.73 6.02
CA THR A 112 -26.88 -1.50 6.90
C THR A 112 -26.03 -2.76 7.05
N ARG A 113 -26.65 -3.92 7.32
CA ARG A 113 -25.93 -5.21 7.35
C ARG A 113 -25.15 -5.44 6.06
N ASP A 114 -25.83 -5.35 4.93
CA ASP A 114 -25.26 -5.70 3.63
C ASP A 114 -24.07 -4.78 3.29
N GLU A 115 -24.15 -3.48 3.60
CA GLU A 115 -23.03 -2.55 3.39
C GLU A 115 -21.82 -2.84 4.29
N PHE A 116 -22.02 -3.11 5.59
CA PHE A 116 -20.91 -3.47 6.50
C PHE A 116 -20.22 -4.77 6.06
N VAL A 117 -20.99 -5.78 5.68
CA VAL A 117 -20.47 -7.07 5.20
C VAL A 117 -19.70 -6.90 3.89
N LYS A 118 -20.20 -6.10 2.95
CA LYS A 118 -19.48 -5.82 1.68
C LYS A 118 -18.14 -5.13 1.95
N ILE A 119 -18.09 -4.13 2.84
CA ILE A 119 -16.85 -3.43 3.18
C ILE A 119 -15.84 -4.41 3.79
N SER A 120 -16.27 -5.19 4.80
CA SER A 120 -15.41 -6.18 5.45
C SER A 120 -14.82 -7.16 4.44
N LYS A 121 -15.66 -7.74 3.58
CA LYS A 121 -15.21 -8.66 2.51
C LYS A 121 -14.24 -8.00 1.53
N SER A 122 -14.52 -6.78 1.09
CA SER A 122 -13.63 -6.05 0.17
C SER A 122 -12.25 -5.83 0.80
N CYS A 123 -12.20 -5.46 2.09
CA CYS A 123 -10.95 -5.26 2.80
C CYS A 123 -10.22 -6.59 3.03
N GLN A 124 -10.93 -7.65 3.42
CA GLN A 124 -10.37 -8.99 3.61
C GLN A 124 -9.75 -9.54 2.31
N THR A 125 -10.49 -9.50 1.20
CA THR A 125 -9.97 -9.96 -0.11
C THR A 125 -8.73 -9.17 -0.52
N PHE A 126 -8.73 -7.84 -0.35
CA PHE A 126 -7.57 -7.03 -0.68
C PHE A 126 -6.36 -7.33 0.23
N HIS A 127 -6.60 -7.52 1.53
CA HIS A 127 -5.59 -7.91 2.49
C HIS A 127 -4.90 -9.22 2.07
N ASP A 128 -5.70 -10.25 1.80
CA ASP A 128 -5.22 -11.61 1.55
C ASP A 128 -4.52 -11.73 0.18
N GLU A 129 -4.98 -11.00 -0.83
CA GLU A 129 -4.52 -11.20 -2.21
C GLU A 129 -3.53 -10.14 -2.72
N GLN A 130 -3.58 -8.91 -2.19
CA GLN A 130 -2.90 -7.76 -2.80
C GLN A 130 -2.02 -6.96 -1.84
N LEU A 131 -2.42 -6.80 -0.58
CA LEU A 131 -1.73 -5.91 0.36
C LEU A 131 -0.27 -6.33 0.57
N TYR A 132 0.00 -7.63 0.75
CA TYR A 132 1.36 -8.13 0.93
C TYR A 132 2.26 -7.83 -0.27
N LYS A 133 1.72 -7.81 -1.50
CA LYS A 133 2.49 -7.51 -2.72
C LYS A 133 2.98 -6.07 -2.70
N ILE A 134 2.14 -5.13 -2.25
CA ILE A 134 2.50 -3.72 -2.10
C ILE A 134 3.56 -3.54 -1.02
N LEU A 135 3.37 -4.15 0.14
CA LEU A 135 4.31 -4.07 1.26
C LEU A 135 5.69 -4.64 0.90
N ASN A 136 5.72 -5.69 0.07
CA ASN A 136 6.96 -6.31 -0.37
C ASN A 136 7.59 -5.63 -1.60
N ALA A 137 6.85 -4.80 -2.35
CA ALA A 137 7.32 -4.19 -3.60
C ALA A 137 8.61 -3.37 -3.42
N ALA A 138 8.77 -2.69 -2.28
CA ALA A 138 9.99 -1.95 -1.95
C ALA A 138 11.19 -2.89 -1.75
N SER A 139 10.99 -4.01 -1.06
CA SER A 139 12.02 -5.03 -0.85
C SER A 139 12.38 -5.71 -2.17
N THR A 140 11.39 -6.13 -2.97
CA THR A 140 11.60 -6.72 -4.30
C THR A 140 12.37 -5.77 -5.22
N THR A 141 12.01 -4.48 -5.24
CA THR A 141 12.71 -3.48 -6.05
C THR A 141 14.16 -3.32 -5.59
N ARG A 142 14.40 -3.29 -4.28
CA ARG A 142 15.74 -3.23 -3.70
C ARG A 142 16.57 -4.44 -4.06
N ASP A 143 16.00 -5.64 -3.99
CA ASP A 143 16.70 -6.89 -4.25
C ASP A 143 17.02 -7.05 -5.74
N TYR A 144 16.10 -6.63 -6.62
CA TYR A 144 16.39 -6.49 -8.05
C TYR A 144 17.56 -5.53 -8.29
N ALA A 145 17.52 -4.33 -7.69
CA ALA A 145 18.58 -3.34 -7.88
C ALA A 145 19.94 -3.83 -7.38
N LYS A 146 19.99 -4.49 -6.21
CA LYS A 146 21.21 -5.12 -5.68
C LYS A 146 21.73 -6.22 -6.61
N SER A 147 20.85 -7.10 -7.07
CA SER A 147 21.22 -8.19 -7.99
C SER A 147 21.73 -7.64 -9.31
N ALA A 148 21.09 -6.58 -9.83
CA ALA A 148 21.51 -5.92 -11.05
C ALA A 148 22.90 -5.27 -10.88
N ILE A 149 23.15 -4.54 -9.78
CA ILE A 149 24.47 -3.97 -9.49
C ILE A 149 25.52 -5.08 -9.39
N HIS A 150 25.20 -6.18 -8.71
CA HIS A 150 26.10 -7.31 -8.59
C HIS A 150 26.50 -7.87 -9.96
N ASP A 151 25.52 -8.19 -10.80
CA ASP A 151 25.73 -8.72 -12.15
C ASP A 151 26.41 -7.72 -13.10
N LEU A 152 26.21 -6.41 -12.89
CA LEU A 152 26.80 -5.37 -13.71
C LEU A 152 28.26 -5.08 -13.37
N SER A 153 28.64 -5.10 -12.07
CA SER A 153 29.95 -4.59 -11.66
C SER A 153 30.65 -5.28 -10.48
N GLN A 154 29.99 -6.16 -9.73
CA GLN A 154 30.60 -6.73 -8.50
C GLN A 154 30.89 -8.23 -8.59
N ALA A 155 30.19 -8.97 -9.45
CA ALA A 155 30.39 -10.39 -9.64
C ALA A 155 31.76 -10.67 -10.26
N GLN A 156 32.68 -11.28 -9.51
CA GLN A 156 34.02 -11.56 -10.02
C GLN A 156 33.96 -12.44 -11.28
N PHE A 157 34.73 -12.08 -12.32
CA PHE A 157 34.90 -12.80 -13.59
C PHE A 157 33.67 -12.89 -14.50
N ILE A 158 32.45 -12.68 -13.98
CA ILE A 158 31.21 -12.80 -14.73
C ILE A 158 30.42 -11.48 -14.85
N ASN A 159 30.88 -10.41 -14.19
CA ASN A 159 30.19 -9.13 -14.29
C ASN A 159 30.30 -8.53 -15.69
N LEU A 160 29.26 -7.81 -16.09
CA LEU A 160 29.18 -7.23 -17.43
C LEU A 160 30.32 -6.25 -17.70
N ARG A 161 30.74 -5.46 -16.70
CA ARG A 161 31.82 -4.47 -16.86
C ARG A 161 33.15 -5.12 -17.26
N GLU A 162 33.59 -6.17 -16.58
CA GLU A 162 34.84 -6.89 -16.88
C GLU A 162 34.80 -7.52 -18.27
N ASN A 163 33.69 -8.17 -18.62
CA ASN A 163 33.52 -8.78 -19.93
C ASN A 163 33.51 -7.73 -21.05
N LEU A 164 32.90 -6.56 -20.83
CA LEU A 164 32.98 -5.45 -21.78
C LEU A 164 34.39 -4.88 -21.91
N LEU A 165 35.20 -4.83 -20.84
CA LEU A 165 36.59 -4.39 -20.93
C LEU A 165 37.44 -5.35 -21.77
N ILE A 166 37.16 -6.66 -21.73
CA ILE A 166 37.79 -7.65 -22.61
C ILE A 166 37.35 -7.38 -24.05
N LEU A 167 36.04 -7.35 -24.31
CA LEU A 167 35.48 -7.17 -25.67
C LEU A 167 35.92 -5.86 -26.34
N LEU A 168 36.13 -4.80 -25.55
CA LEU A 168 36.55 -3.48 -26.01
C LEU A 168 38.07 -3.27 -25.94
N SER A 169 38.84 -4.32 -25.62
CA SER A 169 40.30 -4.24 -25.57
C SER A 169 40.88 -3.86 -26.93
N ASP A 170 41.88 -2.99 -26.93
CA ASP A 170 42.52 -2.50 -28.15
C ASP A 170 43.12 -3.62 -29.01
N LYS A 171 43.46 -4.78 -28.41
CA LYS A 171 43.97 -5.95 -29.15
C LYS A 171 43.01 -6.43 -30.24
N TYR A 172 41.69 -6.34 -30.01
CA TYR A 172 40.68 -6.80 -30.97
C TYR A 172 40.31 -5.77 -32.04
N ARG A 173 40.96 -4.61 -32.07
CA ARG A 173 40.81 -3.67 -33.20
C ARG A 173 41.52 -4.15 -34.45
N THR A 174 42.55 -4.97 -34.29
CA THR A 174 43.42 -5.43 -35.39
C THR A 174 43.60 -6.95 -35.40
N MET A 175 43.35 -7.64 -34.29
CA MET A 175 43.46 -9.10 -34.19
C MET A 175 42.08 -9.78 -34.26
N PRO A 176 41.99 -11.00 -34.82
CA PRO A 176 40.76 -11.77 -34.80
C PRO A 176 40.36 -12.18 -33.37
N PRO A 177 39.06 -12.44 -33.12
CA PRO A 177 38.58 -12.94 -31.83
C PRO A 177 39.26 -14.25 -31.38
N ASP A 178 39.85 -14.24 -30.20
CA ASP A 178 40.43 -15.40 -29.53
C ASP A 178 39.43 -16.05 -28.55
N GLN A 179 39.88 -16.99 -27.71
CA GLN A 179 39.01 -17.68 -26.75
C GLN A 179 38.47 -16.72 -25.67
N ASP A 180 39.31 -15.81 -25.15
CA ASP A 180 38.91 -14.82 -24.15
C ASP A 180 37.81 -13.90 -24.70
N TYR A 181 37.89 -13.53 -25.99
CA TYR A 181 36.82 -12.76 -26.64
C TYR A 181 35.50 -13.53 -26.64
N LYS A 182 35.53 -14.79 -27.08
CA LYS A 182 34.32 -15.63 -27.21
C LYS A 182 33.69 -15.91 -25.86
N ASP A 183 34.50 -16.18 -24.85
CA ASP A 183 34.04 -16.41 -23.47
C ASP A 183 33.43 -15.13 -22.88
N ALA A 184 34.05 -13.98 -23.13
CA ALA A 184 33.52 -12.69 -22.70
C ALA A 184 32.21 -12.33 -23.40
N GLU A 185 32.10 -12.61 -24.71
CA GLU A 185 30.88 -12.40 -25.49
C GLU A 185 29.74 -13.29 -24.98
N ALA A 186 30.01 -14.58 -24.76
CA ALA A 186 29.03 -15.52 -24.24
C ALA A 186 28.54 -15.10 -22.84
N THR A 187 29.47 -14.73 -21.96
CA THR A 187 29.17 -14.30 -20.58
C THR A 187 28.39 -12.99 -20.57
N ALA A 188 28.81 -11.99 -21.34
CA ALA A 188 28.09 -10.72 -21.47
C ALA A 188 26.66 -10.93 -21.97
N ASN A 189 26.47 -11.76 -23.00
CA ASN A 189 25.16 -12.11 -23.53
C ASN A 189 24.27 -12.83 -22.50
N GLN A 190 24.84 -13.75 -21.73
CA GLN A 190 24.11 -14.44 -20.66
C GLN A 190 23.69 -13.47 -19.55
N THR A 191 24.58 -12.58 -19.12
CA THR A 191 24.30 -11.57 -18.11
C THR A 191 23.22 -10.60 -18.58
N LEU A 192 23.29 -10.12 -19.82
CA LEU A 192 22.25 -9.27 -20.41
C LEU A 192 20.89 -9.97 -20.50
N LYS A 193 20.86 -11.25 -20.92
CA LYS A 193 19.62 -12.05 -20.93
C LYS A 193 19.04 -12.25 -19.53
N LYS A 194 19.90 -12.48 -18.52
CA LYS A 194 19.47 -12.59 -17.11
C LYS A 194 18.85 -11.28 -16.63
N LEU A 195 19.54 -10.16 -16.81
CA LEU A 195 19.04 -8.83 -16.43
C LEU A 195 17.72 -8.49 -17.13
N GLY A 196 17.61 -8.79 -18.44
CA GLY A 196 16.37 -8.59 -19.20
C GLY A 196 15.20 -9.42 -18.67
N ARG A 197 15.41 -10.71 -18.38
CA ARG A 197 14.36 -11.56 -17.78
C ARG A 197 13.92 -11.06 -16.41
N ASN A 198 14.88 -10.69 -15.56
CA ASN A 198 14.59 -10.17 -14.23
C ASN A 198 13.80 -8.85 -14.31
N ALA A 199 14.17 -7.96 -15.24
CA ALA A 199 13.47 -6.69 -15.45
C ALA A 199 12.01 -6.90 -15.88
N GLU A 200 11.76 -7.81 -16.82
CA GLU A 200 10.39 -8.10 -17.27
C GLU A 200 9.57 -8.81 -16.17
N SER A 201 10.18 -9.69 -15.38
CA SER A 201 9.51 -10.26 -14.20
C SER A 201 9.10 -9.18 -13.21
N SER A 202 10.01 -8.28 -12.84
CA SER A 202 9.69 -7.19 -11.91
C SER A 202 8.65 -6.23 -12.47
N LYS A 203 8.65 -5.98 -13.79
CA LYS A 203 7.61 -5.17 -14.44
C LYS A 203 6.24 -5.83 -14.37
N ALA A 204 6.16 -7.15 -14.55
CA ALA A 204 4.91 -7.90 -14.38
C ALA A 204 4.40 -7.80 -12.93
N ASP A 205 5.27 -8.00 -11.93
CA ASP A 205 4.90 -7.87 -10.51
C ASP A 205 4.32 -6.48 -10.19
N ILE A 206 4.95 -5.42 -10.70
CA ILE A 206 4.47 -4.04 -10.52
C ILE A 206 3.17 -3.79 -11.28
N ALA A 207 2.99 -4.37 -12.47
CA ALA A 207 1.74 -4.27 -13.22
C ALA A 207 0.58 -4.92 -12.46
N ASP A 208 0.81 -6.10 -11.88
CA ASP A 208 -0.18 -6.81 -11.05
C ASP A 208 -0.57 -5.99 -9.82
N ILE A 209 0.40 -5.39 -9.12
CA ILE A 209 0.13 -4.46 -8.01
C ILE A 209 -0.76 -3.29 -8.46
N LYS A 210 -0.45 -2.69 -9.61
CA LYS A 210 -1.24 -1.57 -10.15
C LYS A 210 -2.67 -1.99 -10.48
N ILE A 211 -2.86 -3.17 -11.06
CA ILE A 211 -4.18 -3.73 -11.36
C ILE A 211 -4.97 -3.95 -10.05
N GLY A 212 -4.34 -4.58 -9.05
CA GLY A 212 -4.95 -4.81 -7.74
C GLY A 212 -5.37 -3.51 -7.04
N LEU A 213 -4.51 -2.50 -7.05
CA LEU A 213 -4.82 -1.17 -6.50
C LEU A 213 -5.95 -0.47 -7.25
N ALA A 214 -5.96 -0.53 -8.58
CA ALA A 214 -7.03 0.07 -9.39
C ALA A 214 -8.39 -0.59 -9.13
N ALA A 215 -8.41 -1.92 -9.05
CA ALA A 215 -9.61 -2.69 -8.72
C ALA A 215 -10.13 -2.34 -7.31
N PHE A 216 -9.25 -2.33 -6.31
CA PHE A 216 -9.62 -1.98 -4.94
C PHE A 216 -10.14 -0.54 -4.82
N LYS A 217 -9.50 0.41 -5.50
CA LYS A 217 -9.97 1.81 -5.56
C LYS A 217 -11.35 1.93 -6.22
N SER A 218 -11.57 1.21 -7.33
CA SER A 218 -12.87 1.18 -8.00
C SER A 218 -13.96 0.64 -7.08
N ASN A 219 -13.71 -0.50 -6.42
CA ASN A 219 -14.66 -1.09 -5.49
C ASN A 219 -14.93 -0.17 -4.29
N THR A 220 -13.88 0.42 -3.70
CA THR A 220 -14.00 1.38 -2.59
C THR A 220 -14.82 2.61 -2.99
N THR A 221 -14.67 3.10 -4.22
CA THR A 221 -15.45 4.26 -4.71
C THR A 221 -16.94 3.90 -4.84
N LYS A 222 -17.23 2.69 -5.34
CA LYS A 222 -18.60 2.17 -5.42
C LYS A 222 -19.22 2.02 -4.02
N LEU A 223 -18.53 1.34 -3.10
CA LEU A 223 -18.98 1.17 -1.72
C LEU A 223 -19.18 2.51 -1.00
N LYS A 224 -18.27 3.48 -1.21
CA LYS A 224 -18.46 4.84 -0.68
C LYS A 224 -19.77 5.46 -1.16
N THR A 225 -20.11 5.27 -2.43
CA THR A 225 -21.35 5.80 -3.00
C THR A 225 -22.57 5.13 -2.38
N GLU A 226 -22.53 3.80 -2.21
CA GLU A 226 -23.59 3.03 -1.57
C GLU A 226 -23.78 3.41 -0.09
N VAL A 227 -22.68 3.59 0.66
CA VAL A 227 -22.70 4.06 2.04
C VAL A 227 -23.23 5.48 2.16
N LEU A 228 -22.84 6.41 1.27
CA LEU A 228 -23.38 7.76 1.27
C LEU A 228 -24.88 7.78 0.95
N ALA A 229 -25.33 6.92 0.04
CA ALA A 229 -26.76 6.76 -0.25
C ALA A 229 -27.52 6.15 0.93
N LEU A 230 -26.91 5.23 1.66
CA LEU A 230 -27.45 4.70 2.92
C LEU A 230 -27.54 5.81 3.97
N ALA A 231 -26.47 6.58 4.21
CA ALA A 231 -26.47 7.70 5.13
C ALA A 231 -27.54 8.75 4.78
N ALA A 232 -27.68 9.10 3.50
CA ALA A 232 -28.75 9.98 3.04
C ALA A 232 -30.16 9.39 3.28
N SER A 233 -30.30 8.07 3.33
CA SER A 233 -31.57 7.42 3.70
C SER A 233 -31.89 7.59 5.19
N TYR A 234 -30.87 7.69 6.05
CA TYR A 234 -31.07 8.00 7.47
C TYR A 234 -31.55 9.45 7.68
N ASP A 235 -31.02 10.39 6.89
CA ASP A 235 -31.34 11.82 7.01
C ASP A 235 -32.61 12.24 6.25
N LYS A 236 -33.19 11.33 5.46
CA LYS A 236 -34.43 11.60 4.72
C LYS A 236 -35.58 11.83 5.70
N LYS A 237 -36.36 12.89 5.48
CA LYS A 237 -37.57 13.16 6.26
C LYS A 237 -38.71 12.21 5.87
N HIS A 238 -39.38 11.68 6.88
CA HIS A 238 -40.55 10.83 6.77
C HIS A 238 -41.71 11.43 7.54
N LYS A 239 -42.89 11.43 6.93
CA LYS A 239 -44.11 11.92 7.57
C LYS A 239 -44.75 10.79 8.39
N LEU A 240 -44.91 11.03 9.68
CA LEU A 240 -45.57 10.11 10.61
C LEU A 240 -47.10 10.21 10.50
N SER A 241 -47.80 9.26 11.12
CA SER A 241 -49.27 9.19 11.14
C SER A 241 -49.94 10.39 11.82
N ASP A 242 -49.22 11.10 12.70
CA ASP A 242 -49.67 12.32 13.37
C ASP A 242 -49.42 13.60 12.55
N GLY A 243 -48.85 13.47 11.35
CA GLY A 243 -48.53 14.56 10.44
C GLY A 243 -47.18 15.23 10.68
N SER A 244 -46.45 14.85 11.73
CA SER A 244 -45.09 15.33 11.99
C SER A 244 -44.08 14.74 10.98
N GLU A 245 -42.98 15.46 10.73
CA GLU A 245 -41.87 14.97 9.90
C GLU A 245 -40.65 14.72 10.77
N VAL A 246 -40.09 13.52 10.67
CA VAL A 246 -38.88 13.10 11.39
C VAL A 246 -37.97 12.36 10.41
N ASN A 247 -36.66 12.47 10.59
CA ASN A 247 -35.73 11.55 9.93
C ASN A 247 -35.33 10.40 10.88
N VAL A 248 -34.69 9.37 10.30
CA VAL A 248 -34.30 8.16 11.04
C VAL A 248 -33.23 8.49 12.09
N SER A 249 -32.31 9.41 11.76
CA SER A 249 -31.24 9.91 12.63
C SER A 249 -31.80 10.54 13.91
N GLU A 250 -32.71 11.51 13.77
CA GLU A 250 -33.38 12.23 14.86
C GLU A 250 -34.18 11.28 15.76
N MET A 251 -34.87 10.30 15.15
CA MET A 251 -35.63 9.32 15.92
C MET A 251 -34.72 8.36 16.70
N ALA A 252 -33.59 7.94 16.11
CA ALA A 252 -32.60 7.13 16.80
C ALA A 252 -31.97 7.90 17.98
N ASP A 253 -31.58 9.15 17.77
CA ASP A 253 -30.99 10.01 18.80
C ASP A 253 -31.98 10.32 19.92
N SER A 254 -33.22 10.64 19.59
CA SER A 254 -34.29 10.87 20.56
C SER A 254 -34.54 9.61 21.42
N LYS A 255 -34.57 8.43 20.81
CA LYS A 255 -34.75 7.17 21.56
C LYS A 255 -33.54 6.82 22.40
N HIS A 256 -32.34 7.12 21.93
CA HIS A 256 -31.14 6.94 22.71
C HIS A 256 -31.14 7.86 23.94
N ALA A 257 -31.49 9.14 23.77
CA ALA A 257 -31.64 10.09 24.87
C ALA A 257 -32.73 9.66 25.87
N ASP A 258 -33.87 9.17 25.40
CA ASP A 258 -34.94 8.59 26.24
C ASP A 258 -34.42 7.40 27.07
N ALA A 259 -33.66 6.49 26.43
CA ALA A 259 -33.11 5.30 27.06
C ALA A 259 -32.08 5.65 28.13
N VAL A 260 -31.16 6.58 27.84
CA VAL A 260 -30.18 7.10 28.79
C VAL A 260 -30.87 7.76 29.98
N THR A 261 -31.92 8.55 29.73
CA THR A 261 -32.70 9.21 30.80
C THR A 261 -33.40 8.18 31.69
N LYS A 262 -33.98 7.13 31.10
CA LYS A 262 -34.60 6.03 31.86
C LYS A 262 -33.58 5.29 32.73
N LEU A 263 -32.39 4.99 32.19
CA LEU A 263 -31.31 4.36 32.95
C LEU A 263 -30.85 5.24 34.13
N LEU A 264 -30.67 6.54 33.89
CA LEU A 264 -30.32 7.49 34.95
C LEU A 264 -31.39 7.57 36.04
N ASN A 265 -32.67 7.52 35.67
CA ASN A 265 -33.77 7.54 36.62
C ASN A 265 -33.88 6.22 37.41
N ALA A 266 -33.67 5.07 36.76
CA ALA A 266 -33.63 3.78 37.43
C ALA A 266 -32.49 3.70 38.46
N GLN A 267 -31.28 4.16 38.09
CA GLN A 267 -30.15 4.24 39.02
C GLN A 267 -30.41 5.19 40.20
N LYS A 268 -31.14 6.29 39.98
CA LYS A 268 -31.54 7.19 41.08
C LYS A 268 -32.56 6.54 42.02
N ALA A 269 -33.49 5.76 41.49
CA ALA A 269 -34.47 5.01 42.28
C ALA A 269 -33.80 3.93 43.14
N GLU A 270 -32.92 3.11 42.56
CA GLU A 270 -32.16 2.08 43.29
C GLU A 270 -31.27 2.67 44.39
N ARG A 271 -30.64 3.82 44.15
CA ARG A 271 -29.86 4.55 45.17
C ARG A 271 -30.73 5.09 46.30
N LYS A 272 -31.99 5.45 46.02
CA LYS A 272 -32.93 5.94 47.02
C LYS A 272 -33.42 4.78 47.89
N GLU A 273 -33.83 3.67 47.28
CA GLU A 273 -34.22 2.44 48.00
C GLU A 273 -33.06 1.88 48.85
N SER A 274 -31.83 1.91 48.34
CA SER A 274 -30.64 1.51 49.10
C SER A 274 -30.38 2.41 50.32
N LYS A 275 -30.61 3.73 50.21
CA LYS A 275 -30.48 4.66 51.34
C LYS A 275 -31.59 4.48 52.38
N ASP A 276 -32.81 4.21 51.93
CA ASP A 276 -33.95 3.97 52.80
C ASP A 276 -33.79 2.65 53.57
N MET A 277 -33.25 1.59 52.93
CA MET A 277 -32.90 0.33 53.61
C MET A 277 -31.79 0.46 54.66
N VAL A 278 -30.82 1.34 54.46
CA VAL A 278 -29.75 1.59 55.45
C VAL A 278 -30.29 2.36 56.65
N SER A 279 -31.17 3.34 56.45
CA SER A 279 -31.78 4.13 57.54
C SER A 279 -32.71 3.31 58.44
N ILE A 280 -33.39 2.30 57.89
CA ILE A 280 -34.26 1.38 58.66
C ILE A 280 -33.44 0.46 59.58
N LYS A 281 -32.20 0.08 59.20
CA LYS A 281 -31.35 -0.80 60.01
C LYS A 281 -30.60 -0.09 61.14
N THR A 282 -30.46 1.23 61.09
CA THR A 282 -29.75 2.03 62.11
C THR A 282 -30.65 2.59 63.21
N SER A 283 -31.96 2.32 63.15
CA SER A 283 -32.97 2.87 64.07
C SER A 283 -33.54 1.83 65.06
N GLY A 284 -32.90 0.66 65.19
CA GLY A 284 -33.27 -0.42 66.10
C GLY A 284 -32.24 -0.65 67.19
#